data_AF-A0A1X0AZA5-F1
#
_entry.id   AF-A0A1X0AZA5-F1
#
_cell.length_a   1.000
_cell.length_b   1.000
_cell.length_c   1.000
_cell.angle_alpha   90.00
_cell.angle_beta   90.00
_cell.angle_gamma   90.00
#
_symmetry.space_group_name_H-M   'P 1'
#
loop_
_entity.id
_entity.type
_entity.pdbx_description
1 polymer ?
#
loop_
_entity_poly.entity_id
_entity_poly.type
_entity_poly.pdbx_seq_one_letter_code
_entity_poly.pdbx_strand_id
1 'polypeptide(L)'
;MRDTVRQQGTLETLRADLDRIDAEFLSALGARIDLCRNIAHYKREHGVPMMQPHRIGVVQQRAARFAEANGLDLTFMKQLYDLIIGETCRIEDLIIGIDGSAA
;
A
#
# COMPACT_ATOMS: atom_id res chain seq x y z
N MET A 1 -12.47 -40.11 5.60
CA MET A 1 -12.91 -39.00 4.73
C MET A 1 -13.10 -37.80 5.66
N ARG A 2 -12.30 -36.74 5.50
CA ARG A 2 -12.09 -35.72 6.53
C ARG A 2 -13.32 -34.82 6.69
N ASP A 3 -14.05 -34.99 7.79
CA ASP A 3 -14.99 -33.99 8.30
C ASP A 3 -14.18 -32.76 8.73
N THR A 4 -14.15 -31.78 7.83
CA THR A 4 -13.52 -30.49 8.10
C THR A 4 -14.49 -29.70 8.96
N VAL A 5 -14.21 -29.64 10.26
CA VAL A 5 -14.89 -28.81 11.25
C VAL A 5 -14.98 -27.38 10.70
N ARG A 6 -16.18 -26.96 10.26
CA ARG A 6 -16.49 -25.54 10.14
C ARG A 6 -16.46 -24.98 11.55
N GLN A 7 -15.42 -24.23 11.93
CA GLN A 7 -15.54 -23.34 13.08
C GLN A 7 -16.58 -22.28 12.72
N GLN A 8 -17.83 -22.52 13.15
CA GLN A 8 -18.88 -21.52 13.10
C GLN A 8 -18.65 -20.53 14.26
N GLY A 9 -17.76 -19.56 14.06
CA GLY A 9 -17.76 -18.36 14.90
C GLY A 9 -19.10 -17.63 14.74
N THR A 10 -19.55 -16.92 15.78
CA THR A 10 -20.74 -16.06 15.62
C THR A 10 -20.39 -14.89 14.70
N LEU A 11 -21.39 -14.16 14.21
CA LEU A 11 -21.16 -12.97 13.40
C LEU A 11 -20.28 -11.94 14.15
N GLU A 12 -20.44 -11.86 15.46
CA GLU A 12 -19.65 -11.01 16.35
C GLU A 12 -18.18 -11.46 16.41
N THR A 13 -17.91 -12.78 16.47
CA THR A 13 -16.54 -13.30 16.40
C THR A 13 -15.89 -12.99 15.05
N LEU A 14 -16.60 -13.21 13.95
CA LEU A 14 -16.09 -12.92 12.60
C LEU A 14 -15.79 -11.42 12.40
N ARG A 15 -16.63 -10.54 12.99
CA ARG A 15 -16.39 -9.10 12.98
C ARG A 15 -15.18 -8.71 13.81
N ALA A 16 -15.00 -9.30 14.99
CA ALA A 16 -13.81 -9.05 15.80
C ALA A 16 -12.52 -9.50 15.08
N ASP A 17 -12.57 -10.62 14.36
CA ASP A 17 -11.46 -11.08 13.52
C ASP A 17 -11.19 -10.12 12.36
N LEU A 18 -12.23 -9.59 11.71
CA LEU A 18 -12.09 -8.57 10.67
C LEU A 18 -11.49 -7.29 11.23
N ASP A 19 -11.99 -6.78 12.36
CA ASP A 19 -11.48 -5.57 13.00
C ASP A 19 -9.99 -5.70 13.34
N ARG A 20 -9.56 -6.89 13.77
CA ARG A 20 -8.13 -7.17 14.02
C ARG A 20 -7.31 -7.12 12.72
N ILE A 21 -7.80 -7.75 11.65
CA ILE A 21 -7.14 -7.72 10.33
C ILE A 21 -7.06 -6.29 9.81
N ASP A 22 -8.13 -5.51 9.96
CA ASP A 22 -8.16 -4.11 9.54
C ASP A 22 -7.17 -3.26 10.34
N ALA A 23 -7.02 -3.50 11.64
CA ALA A 23 -5.98 -2.84 12.45
C ALA A 23 -4.57 -3.16 11.94
N GLU A 24 -4.30 -4.41 11.57
CA GLU A 24 -3.02 -4.83 10.97
C GLU A 24 -2.79 -4.16 9.61
N PHE A 25 -3.84 -4.10 8.77
CA PHE A 25 -3.80 -3.44 7.48
C PHE A 25 -3.50 -1.94 7.59
N LEU A 26 -4.18 -1.23 8.50
CA LEU A 26 -3.97 0.18 8.76
C LEU A 26 -2.57 0.47 9.31
N SER A 27 -2.07 -0.39 10.21
CA SER A 27 -0.71 -0.29 10.73
C SER A 27 0.34 -0.45 9.62
N ALA A 28 0.18 -1.46 8.76
CA ALA A 28 1.08 -1.67 7.63
C ALA A 28 1.03 -0.53 6.62
N LEU A 29 -0.16 0.02 6.35
CA LEU A 29 -0.32 1.19 5.48
C LEU A 29 0.39 2.42 6.07
N GLY A 30 0.23 2.68 7.36
CA GLY A 30 0.94 3.76 8.06
C GLY A 30 2.46 3.63 7.93
N ALA A 31 3.01 2.45 8.24
CA ALA A 31 4.44 2.16 8.11
C ALA A 31 4.95 2.34 6.65
N ARG A 32 4.14 1.94 5.67
CA ARG A 32 4.45 2.16 4.25
C ARG A 32 4.55 3.65 3.92
N ILE A 33 3.62 4.46 4.40
CA ILE A 33 3.60 5.91 4.17
C ILE A 33 4.79 6.59 4.84
N ASP A 34 5.15 6.22 6.07
CA ASP A 34 6.32 6.77 6.76
C ASP A 34 7.62 6.46 6.02
N LEU A 35 7.76 5.24 5.50
CA LEU A 35 8.91 4.88 4.67
C LEU A 35 8.95 5.70 3.37
N CYS A 36 7.80 5.95 2.74
CA CYS A 36 7.72 6.82 1.57
C CYS A 36 8.15 8.27 1.87
N ARG A 37 7.82 8.81 3.04
CA ARG A 37 8.33 10.13 3.48
C ARG A 37 9.85 10.13 3.59
N ASN A 38 10.43 9.08 4.19
CA ASN A 38 11.89 8.95 4.28
C ASN A 38 12.55 8.86 2.90
N ILE A 39 11.94 8.11 1.98
CA ILE A 39 12.37 8.05 0.57
C ILE A 39 12.31 9.43 -0.09
N ALA A 40 11.24 10.21 0.14
CA ALA A 40 11.10 11.55 -0.40
C ALA A 40 12.23 12.48 0.07
N HIS A 41 12.53 12.48 1.38
CA HIS A 41 13.64 13.24 1.93
C HIS A 41 14.98 12.83 1.33
N TYR A 42 15.23 11.52 1.23
CA TYR A 42 16.43 10.99 0.58
C TYR A 42 16.53 11.46 -0.88
N LYS A 43 15.45 11.34 -1.66
CA LYS A 43 15.42 11.78 -3.07
C LYS A 43 15.74 13.26 -3.20
N ARG A 44 15.14 14.10 -2.35
CA ARG A 44 15.40 15.54 -2.30
C ARG A 44 16.88 15.83 -2.02
N GLU A 45 17.44 15.24 -0.97
CA GLU A 45 18.83 15.44 -0.55
C GLU A 45 19.86 14.99 -1.60
N HIS A 46 19.51 14.01 -2.42
CA HIS A 46 20.40 13.41 -3.42
C HIS A 46 20.06 13.81 -4.87
N GLY A 47 19.13 14.75 -5.07
CA GLY A 47 18.71 15.20 -6.41
C GLY A 47 18.10 14.09 -7.28
N VAL A 48 17.53 13.05 -6.66
CA VAL A 48 16.88 11.96 -7.38
C VAL A 48 15.48 12.43 -7.83
N PRO A 49 15.11 12.24 -9.11
CA PRO A 49 13.78 12.60 -9.58
C PRO A 49 12.66 11.92 -8.77
N MET A 50 11.63 12.70 -8.45
CA MET A 50 10.43 12.22 -7.79
C MET A 50 9.80 11.06 -8.59
N MET A 51 9.47 11.31 -9.86
CA MET A 51 8.82 10.33 -10.72
C MET A 51 9.80 9.25 -11.19
N GLN A 52 9.50 8.01 -10.83
CA GLN A 52 10.24 6.82 -11.24
C GLN A 52 9.27 5.76 -11.80
N PRO A 53 8.88 5.85 -13.09
CA PRO A 53 7.85 4.98 -13.68
C PRO A 53 8.14 3.48 -13.53
N HIS A 54 9.42 3.09 -13.60
CA HIS A 54 9.82 1.70 -13.37
C HIS A 54 9.45 1.21 -11.96
N ARG A 55 9.61 2.06 -10.93
CA ARG A 55 9.27 1.70 -9.54
C ARG A 55 7.77 1.53 -9.35
N ILE A 56 6.97 2.38 -10.00
CA ILE A 56 5.51 2.25 -10.05
C ILE A 56 5.11 0.91 -10.68
N GLY A 57 5.70 0.57 -11.82
CA GLY A 57 5.46 -0.70 -12.51
C GLY A 57 5.78 -1.93 -11.65
N VAL A 58 6.88 -1.89 -10.89
CA VAL A 58 7.27 -2.97 -9.96
C VAL A 58 6.22 -3.16 -8.86
N VAL A 59 5.72 -2.08 -8.27
CA VAL A 59 4.70 -2.14 -7.21
C VAL A 59 3.38 -2.69 -7.76
N GLN A 60 2.94 -2.21 -8.92
CA GLN A 60 1.73 -2.71 -9.58
C GLN A 60 1.85 -4.20 -9.96
N GLN A 61 2.99 -4.64 -10.49
CA GLN A 61 3.20 -6.05 -10.83
C GLN A 61 3.18 -6.95 -9.60
N ARG A 62 3.74 -6.49 -8.47
CA ARG A 62 3.67 -7.23 -7.19
C ARG A 62 2.24 -7.37 -6.70
N ALA A 63 1.45 -6.30 -6.81
CA ALA A 63 0.04 -6.32 -6.44
C ALA A 63 -0.76 -7.29 -7.31
N ALA A 64 -0.58 -7.26 -8.63
CA ALA A 64 -1.24 -8.18 -9.56
C ALA A 64 -0.90 -9.65 -9.26
N ARG A 65 0.38 -9.98 -9.05
CA ARG A 65 0.81 -11.34 -8.67
C ARG A 65 0.20 -11.79 -7.35
N PHE A 66 0.11 -10.88 -6.36
CA PHE A 66 -0.53 -11.19 -5.09
C PHE A 66 -2.02 -11.48 -5.28
N ALA A 67 -2.72 -10.70 -6.11
CA ALA A 67 -4.13 -10.95 -6.39
C ALA A 67 -4.35 -12.30 -7.09
N GLU A 68 -3.56 -12.63 -8.11
CA GLU A 68 -3.61 -13.94 -8.78
C GLU A 68 -3.41 -15.10 -7.80
N ALA A 69 -2.39 -15.00 -6.96
CA ALA A 69 -2.05 -16.07 -6.01
C ALA A 69 -3.10 -16.28 -4.91
N ASN A 70 -3.91 -15.26 -4.61
CA ASN A 70 -4.91 -15.28 -3.54
C ASN A 70 -6.36 -15.27 -4.05
N GLY A 71 -6.57 -15.39 -5.37
CA GLY A 71 -7.91 -15.39 -5.96
C GLY A 71 -8.66 -14.06 -5.82
N LEU A 72 -7.94 -12.94 -5.73
CA LEU A 72 -8.52 -11.60 -5.69
C LEU A 72 -8.73 -11.05 -7.10
N ASP A 73 -9.74 -10.21 -7.27
CA ASP A 73 -9.98 -9.55 -8.54
C ASP A 73 -8.82 -8.60 -8.92
N LEU A 74 -8.29 -8.79 -10.13
CA LEU A 74 -7.17 -8.02 -10.64
C LEU A 74 -7.51 -6.54 -10.83
N THR A 75 -8.75 -6.24 -11.21
CA THR A 75 -9.21 -4.85 -11.44
C THR A 75 -9.25 -4.10 -10.11
N PHE A 76 -9.86 -4.70 -9.09
CA PHE A 76 -9.87 -4.20 -7.72
C PHE A 76 -8.46 -3.97 -7.20
N MET A 77 -7.57 -4.95 -7.34
CA MET A 77 -6.21 -4.83 -6.83
C MET A 77 -5.42 -3.73 -7.53
N LYS A 78 -5.58 -3.59 -8.86
CA LYS A 78 -4.98 -2.49 -9.62
C LYS A 78 -5.47 -1.14 -9.12
N GLN A 79 -6.77 -0.98 -8.94
CA GLN A 79 -7.39 0.28 -8.46
C GLN A 79 -6.93 0.63 -7.05
N LEU A 80 -6.88 -0.34 -6.14
CA LEU A 80 -6.37 -0.15 -4.79
C LEU A 80 -4.93 0.36 -4.81
N TYR A 81 -4.06 -0.26 -5.60
CA TYR A 81 -2.67 0.16 -5.69
C TYR A 81 -2.48 1.47 -6.45
N ASP A 82 -3.35 1.80 -7.42
CA ASP A 82 -3.36 3.12 -8.04
C ASP A 82 -3.64 4.22 -7.00
N LEU A 83 -4.58 4.01 -6.08
CA LEU A 83 -4.86 4.96 -4.99
C LEU A 83 -3.67 5.11 -4.03
N ILE A 84 -3.09 3.99 -3.61
CA ILE A 84 -1.93 3.98 -2.69
C ILE A 84 -0.71 4.67 -3.33
N ILE A 85 -0.45 4.39 -4.61
CA ILE A 85 0.63 5.03 -5.37
C ILE A 85 0.36 6.52 -5.53
N GLY A 86 -0.87 6.91 -5.88
CA GLY A 86 -1.25 8.31 -6.02
C GLY A 86 -1.00 9.12 -4.74
N GLU A 87 -1.38 8.58 -3.58
CA GLU A 87 -1.12 9.24 -2.29
C GLU A 87 0.39 9.33 -1.98
N THR A 88 1.14 8.28 -2.32
CA THR A 88 2.60 8.29 -2.17
C THR A 88 3.23 9.39 -3.03
N CYS A 89 2.81 9.50 -4.28
CA CYS A 89 3.27 10.53 -5.20
C CYS A 89 2.98 11.94 -4.65
N ARG A 90 1.75 12.18 -4.19
CA ARG A 90 1.36 13.46 -3.58
C ARG A 90 2.24 13.84 -2.38
N ILE A 91 2.57 12.87 -1.52
CA ILE A 91 3.44 13.09 -0.35
C ILE A 91 4.87 13.41 -0.79
N GLU A 92 5.42 12.67 -1.76
CA GLU A 92 6.75 12.94 -2.30
C GLU A 92 6.84 14.33 -2.93
N ASP A 93 5.84 14.72 -3.73
CA ASP A 93 5.77 16.05 -4.35
C ASP A 93 5.73 17.17 -3.30
N LEU A 94 4.97 17.00 -2.22
CA LEU A 94 4.95 17.96 -1.12
C LEU A 94 6.33 18.11 -0.49
N ILE A 95 7.00 17.00 -0.16
CA ILE A 95 8.31 17.04 0.51
C ILE A 95 9.40 17.61 -0.40
N ILE A 96 9.40 17.23 -1.67
CA ILE A 96 10.40 17.69 -2.64
C ILE A 96 10.13 19.15 -3.04
N GLY A 97 8.86 19.55 -3.16
CA GLY A 97 8.43 20.88 -3.55
C GLY A 97 8.59 21.97 -2.48
N ILE A 98 8.67 21.62 -1.20
CA ILE A 98 8.81 22.59 -0.09
C ILE A 98 10.09 23.44 -0.18
N ASP A 99 11.17 22.94 -0.80
CA ASP A 99 12.43 23.71 -0.97
C ASP A 99 12.66 24.19 -2.42
N GLY A 100 11.80 23.83 -3.37
CA GLY A 100 11.87 24.31 -4.77
C GLY A 100 11.27 25.71 -4.97
N SER A 101 10.73 26.32 -3.92
CA SER A 101 10.15 27.67 -3.89
C SER A 101 10.88 28.61 -2.91
N ALA A 102 12.13 28.32 -2.56
CA ALA A 102 12.98 29.24 -1.82
C ALA A 102 14.26 29.53 -2.62
N ALA A 103 14.27 30.72 -3.22
CA ALA A 103 15.36 31.42 -3.91
C ALA A 103 15.67 31.00 -5.36
#